data_AF-A0A6L7CH42-F1
#
_entry.id   AF-A0A6L7CH42-F1
#
_cell.length_a   1.000
_cell.length_b   1.000
_cell.length_c   1.000
_cell.angle_alpha   90.00
_cell.angle_beta   90.00
_cell.angle_gamma   90.00
#
_symmetry.space_group_name_H-M   'P 1'
#
loop_
_entity.id
_entity.type
_entity.pdbx_description
1 polymer ?
#
loop_
_entity_poly.entity_id
_entity_poly.type
_entity_poly.pdbx_seq_one_letter_code
_entity_poly.pdbx_strand_id
1 'polypeptide(L)' 'AVSLKTSPELAELLRQQHSDVRPSRHLNKAHWSTVYLDGSLPDSQIYYLVDASYQQAVNLLPEEKRKLLVQL' A
#
# COMPACT_ATOMS: atom_id res chain seq x y z
N ALA A 1 -9.30 -5.11 -8.20
CA ALA A 1 -8.29 -4.09 -7.92
C ALA A 1 -8.42 -3.59 -6.49
N VAL A 2 -7.31 -3.25 -5.84
CA VAL A 2 -7.24 -2.78 -4.44
C VAL A 2 -6.53 -1.43 -4.37
N SER A 3 -6.89 -0.56 -3.43
CA SER A 3 -6.13 0.68 -3.19
C SER A 3 -5.22 0.51 -1.98
N LEU A 4 -3.92 0.73 -2.17
CA LEU A 4 -2.90 0.57 -1.14
C LEU A 4 -2.13 1.88 -0.96
N LYS A 5 -1.77 2.17 0.29
CA LYS A 5 -1.00 3.36 0.65
C LYS A 5 0.48 3.01 0.73
N THR A 6 1.32 3.82 0.11
CA THR A 6 2.79 3.72 0.15
C THR A 6 3.40 5.10 0.45
N SER A 7 4.72 5.18 0.65
CA SER A 7 5.38 6.49 0.58
C SER A 7 5.26 7.05 -0.85
N PRO A 8 5.38 8.37 -1.04
CA PRO A 8 5.35 8.98 -2.38
C PRO A 8 6.42 8.43 -3.33
N GLU A 9 7.63 8.21 -2.82
CA GLU A 9 8.76 7.71 -3.61
C GLU A 9 8.50 6.28 -4.10
N LEU A 10 7.97 5.43 -3.22
CA LEU A 10 7.60 4.06 -3.57
C LEU A 10 6.39 4.03 -4.52
N ALA A 11 5.41 4.92 -4.33
CA ALA A 11 4.25 5.01 -5.22
C ALA A 11 4.68 5.34 -6.66
N GLU A 12 5.61 6.29 -6.80
CA GLU A 12 6.16 6.71 -8.08
C GLU A 12 6.96 5.58 -8.74
N LEU A 13 7.89 4.97 -7.99
CA LEU A 13 8.70 3.84 -8.48
C LEU A 13 7.82 2.69 -9.00
N LEU A 14 6.81 2.28 -8.24
CA LEU A 14 5.93 1.16 -8.62
C LEU A 14 5.14 1.46 -9.89
N ARG A 15 4.68 2.70 -10.09
CA ARG A 15 3.95 3.10 -11.31
C ARG A 15 4.85 3.13 -12.54
N GLN A 16 6.12 3.46 -12.36
CA GLN A 16 7.11 3.43 -13.45
C GLN A 16 7.46 2.00 -13.85
N GLN A 17 7.52 1.09 -12.89
CA GLN A 17 7.93 -0.30 -13.11
C GLN A 17 6.78 -1.23 -13.52
N HIS A 18 5.54 -0.93 -13.12
CA HIS A 18 4.41 -1.84 -13.27
C HIS A 18 3.17 -1.12 -13.82
N SER A 19 2.69 -1.55 -15.00
CA SER A 19 1.47 -1.03 -15.64
C SER A 19 0.20 -1.29 -14.84
N ASP A 20 0.25 -2.29 -13.95
CA ASP A 20 -0.85 -2.73 -13.08
C ASP A 20 -0.99 -1.85 -11.83
N VAL A 21 -0.04 -0.93 -11.60
CA VAL A 21 -0.07 0.02 -10.49
C VAL A 21 -0.35 1.40 -11.05
N ARG A 22 -1.50 1.98 -10.68
CA ARG A 22 -1.93 3.30 -11.19
C ARG A 22 -2.22 4.26 -10.04
N PRO A 23 -2.18 5.58 -10.27
CA PRO A 23 -2.65 6.55 -9.29
C PRO A 23 -4.10 6.27 -8.90
N SER A 24 -4.42 6.31 -7.60
CA SER A 24 -5.80 6.09 -7.15
C SER A 24 -6.74 7.19 -7.65
N ARG A 25 -7.94 6.82 -8.08
CA ARG A 25 -8.94 7.77 -8.64
C ARG A 25 -9.45 8.76 -7.58
N HIS A 26 -9.72 8.27 -6.37
CA HIS A 26 -10.45 9.00 -5.33
C HIS A 26 -9.60 9.41 -4.12
N LEU A 27 -8.38 8.90 -4.02
CA LEU A 27 -7.50 9.14 -2.88
C LEU A 27 -6.34 10.06 -3.26
N ASN A 28 -5.55 10.49 -2.27
CA ASN A 28 -4.37 11.31 -2.52
C ASN A 28 -3.36 10.52 -3.37
N LYS A 29 -3.24 10.93 -4.64
CA LYS A 29 -2.41 10.27 -5.66
C LYS A 29 -0.92 10.27 -5.35
N ALA A 30 -0.44 11.13 -4.45
CA ALA A 30 0.94 11.06 -3.99
C ALA A 30 1.19 9.78 -3.19
N HIS A 31 0.24 9.33 -2.37
CA HIS A 31 0.43 8.19 -1.46
C HIS A 31 -0.31 6.93 -1.87
N TRP A 32 -1.41 7.06 -2.62
CA TRP A 32 -2.33 5.97 -2.88
C TRP A 32 -2.26 5.51 -4.32
N SER A 33 -2.06 4.21 -4.49
CA SER A 33 -2.08 3.54 -5.78
C SER A 33 -3.20 2.50 -5.82
N THR A 34 -3.84 2.37 -6.98
CA THR A 34 -4.73 1.26 -7.30
C THR A 34 -3.92 0.17 -7.98
N VAL A 35 -3.91 -1.02 -7.39
CA VAL A 35 -3.23 -2.21 -7.88
C VAL A 35 -4.27 -3.16 -8.49
N TYR A 36 -4.10 -3.50 -9.76
CA TYR A 36 -4.88 -4.54 -10.44
C TYR A 36 -4.30 -5.91 -10.07
N LEU A 37 -5.17 -6.82 -9.61
CA LEU A 37 -4.77 -8.12 -9.04
C LEU A 37 -4.76 -9.25 -10.08
N ASP A 38 -5.36 -8.98 -11.23
CA ASP A 38 -5.43 -9.81 -12.43
C ASP A 38 -4.29 -9.49 -13.43
N GLY A 39 -3.29 -8.72 -12.98
CA GLY A 39 -2.17 -8.26 -13.79
C GLY A 39 -0.92 -9.16 -13.70
N SER A 40 0.22 -8.56 -14.02
CA SER A 40 1.54 -9.18 -14.05
C SER A 40 2.30 -9.11 -12.72
N LEU A 41 1.76 -8.38 -11.73
CA LEU A 41 2.41 -8.22 -10.42
C LEU A 41 2.44 -9.58 -9.68
N PRO A 42 3.60 -10.06 -9.24
CA PRO A 42 3.67 -11.29 -8.46
C PRO A 42 2.91 -11.17 -7.13
N ASP A 43 2.26 -12.24 -6.70
CA ASP A 43 1.51 -12.29 -5.43
C ASP A 43 2.37 -11.86 -4.23
N SER A 44 3.65 -12.26 -4.20
CA SER A 44 4.60 -11.85 -3.16
C SER A 44 4.77 -10.33 -3.07
N GLN A 45 4.77 -9.65 -4.22
CA GLN A 45 4.85 -8.19 -4.28
C GLN A 45 3.53 -7.56 -3.81
N ILE A 46 2.39 -8.17 -4.16
CA ILE A 46 1.08 -7.74 -3.66
C ILE A 46 1.03 -7.84 -2.13
N TYR A 47 1.43 -8.99 -1.55
CA TYR A 47 1.48 -9.17 -0.10
C TYR A 47 2.39 -8.15 0.58
N TYR A 48 3.58 -7.89 0.02
CA TYR A 48 4.48 -6.85 0.51
C TYR A 48 3.81 -5.46 0.53
N LEU A 49 3.08 -5.09 -0.52
CA LEU A 49 2.39 -3.80 -0.59
C LEU A 49 1.24 -3.71 0.42
N VAL A 50 0.53 -4.81 0.67
CA VAL A 50 -0.51 -4.90 1.70
C VAL A 50 0.11 -4.66 3.07
N ASP A 51 1.20 -5.35 3.40
CA ASP A 51 1.91 -5.18 4.66
C ASP A 51 2.44 -3.75 4.83
N ALA A 52 3.06 -3.18 3.80
CA ALA A 52 3.55 -1.81 3.84
C ALA A 52 2.42 -0.79 4.07
N SER A 53 1.25 -1.01 3.44
CA SER A 53 0.07 -0.19 3.64
C SER A 53 -0.50 -0.32 5.05
N TYR A 54 -0.54 -1.55 5.58
CA TYR A 54 -0.98 -1.82 6.95
C TYR A 54 -0.05 -1.15 7.97
N GLN A 55 1.27 -1.29 7.82
CA GLN A 55 2.26 -0.68 8.72
C GLN A 55 2.12 0.84 8.76
N GLN A 56 1.87 1.50 7.62
CA GLN A 56 1.59 2.93 7.61
C GLN A 56 0.32 3.31 8.39
N ALA A 57 -0.74 2.50 8.29
CA ALA A 57 -1.95 2.75 9.07
C ALA A 57 -1.70 2.57 10.57
N VAL A 58 -1.02 1.48 10.95
CA VAL A 58 -0.65 1.20 12.35
C VAL A 58 0.22 2.30 12.93
N ASN A 59 1.20 2.81 12.17
CA ASN A 59 2.10 3.88 12.64
C ASN A 59 1.39 5.20 12.93
N LEU A 60 0.19 5.42 12.38
CA LEU A 60 -0.64 6.60 12.68
C LEU A 60 -1.48 6.42 13.94
N LEU A 61 -1.52 5.21 14.52
CA LEU A 61 -2.27 4.95 15.74
C LEU A 61 -1.49 5.38 17.00
N PRO A 62 -2.19 5.83 18.05
CA PRO A 62 -1.60 6.02 19.38
C PRO A 62 -0.89 4.76 19.87
N GLU A 63 0.16 4.93 20.68
CA GLU A 63 0.98 3.82 21.20
C GLU A 63 0.16 2.74 21.93
N GLU A 64 -0.83 3.14 22.71
CA GLU A 64 -1.72 2.21 23.42
C GLU A 64 -2.46 1.27 22.45
N LYS A 65 -2.99 1.81 21.34
CA LYS A 65 -3.67 1.01 20.32
C LYS A 65 -2.70 0.11 19.57
N ARG A 66 -1.47 0.56 19.33
CA ARG A 66 -0.43 -0.26 18.68
C ARG A 66 -0.04 -1.46 19.55
N LYS A 67 0.11 -1.29 20.86
CA LYS A 67 0.45 -2.38 21.79
C LYS A 67 -0.60 -3.50 21.81
N LEU A 68 -1.88 -3.15 21.69
CA LEU A 68 -2.97 -4.13 21.60
C LEU A 68 -2.87 -5.01 20.34
N LEU A 69 -2.39 -4.46 19.22
CA LEU A 69 -2.26 -5.18 17.95
C LEU A 69 -1.08 -6.16 17.94
N VAL A 70 -0.05 -5.94 18.76
CA VAL A 70 1.13 -6.82 18.88
C VAL A 70 0.85 -8.05 19.75
N GLN A 71 -0.25 -8.05 20.49
CA GLN A 71 -0.64 -9.13 21.40
C GLN A 71 -1.60 -10.16 20.77
N LEU A 72 -1.94 -9.99 19.49
CA LEU A 72 -2.74 -10.91 18.67
C LEU A 72 -1.83 -11.73 17.75
#